data_AF-A0A1J9P6Q1-F1
#
_entry.id   AF-A0A1J9P6Q1-F1
#
_cell.length_a   1.000
_cell.length_b   1.000
_cell.length_c   1.000
_cell.angle_alpha   90.00
_cell.angle_beta   90.00
_cell.angle_gamma   90.00
#
_symmetry.space_group_name_H-M   'P 1'
#
loop_
_entity.id
_entity.type
_entity.pdbx_description
1 polymer ?
#
loop_
_entity_poly.entity_id
_entity_poly.type
_entity_poly.pdbx_seq_one_letter_code
_entity_poly.pdbx_strand_id
1 'polypeptide(L)'
;MSASADVLAQAKVEIALNAIPEGKNVIIKWRGKPVFIRHRTASEIQEAENIKWEDLRDPQPDADRVQKPEWLVMLGVCTHLGCVPIGEAGEYGGWFCPCHGSHYDISGRIRKGPAPLNLEVPPYSFPTDDSLVIG
;
A
#
# COMPACT_ATOMS: atom_id res chain seq x y z
N MET A 1 21.20 18.07 10.47
CA MET A 1 20.37 18.01 11.68
C MET A 1 19.86 16.59 11.84
N SER A 2 20.05 15.96 12.99
CA SER A 2 19.55 14.60 13.27
C SER A 2 18.10 14.63 13.76
N ALA A 3 17.38 13.51 13.59
CA ALA A 3 16.02 13.37 14.10
C ALA A 3 15.98 13.54 15.63
N SER A 4 14.93 14.19 16.14
CA SER A 4 14.69 14.40 17.57
C SER A 4 14.09 13.16 18.24
N ALA A 5 14.11 13.09 19.57
CA ALA A 5 13.68 11.92 20.34
C ALA A 5 12.20 11.56 20.15
N ASP A 6 11.35 12.55 19.92
CA ASP A 6 9.93 12.40 19.56
C ASP A 6 9.73 11.78 18.17
N VAL A 7 10.62 12.08 17.22
CA VAL A 7 10.63 11.44 15.89
C VAL A 7 11.06 9.98 15.98
N LEU A 8 11.99 9.65 16.88
CA LEU A 8 12.39 8.27 17.16
C LEU A 8 11.29 7.48 17.91
N ALA A 9 10.49 8.12 18.77
CA ALA A 9 9.37 7.48 19.45
C ALA A 9 8.23 7.06 18.48
N GLN A 10 8.12 7.71 17.31
CA GLN A 10 7.21 7.31 16.22
C GLN A 10 7.82 6.27 15.27
N ALA A 11 8.88 5.57 15.68
CA ALA A 11 9.59 4.63 14.82
C ALA A 11 8.68 3.49 14.32
N LYS A 12 7.82 2.96 15.20
CA LYS A 12 6.99 1.78 14.93
C LYS A 12 5.52 2.01 15.30
N VAL A 13 4.63 1.37 14.56
CA VAL A 13 3.18 1.31 14.85
C VAL A 13 2.75 -0.14 14.81
N GLU A 14 1.99 -0.56 15.82
CA GLU A 14 1.38 -1.89 15.90
C GLU A 14 -0.12 -1.81 15.59
N ILE A 15 -0.60 -2.77 14.79
CA ILE A 15 -1.97 -2.84 14.30
C ILE A 15 -2.50 -4.25 14.53
N ALA A 16 -3.68 -4.34 15.15
CA ALA A 16 -4.41 -5.59 15.30
C ALA A 16 -5.16 -5.92 13.99
N LEU A 17 -4.83 -7.06 13.38
CA LEU A 17 -5.34 -7.47 12.07
C LEU A 17 -6.78 -7.98 12.13
N ASN A 18 -7.17 -8.58 13.26
CA ASN A 18 -8.53 -9.08 13.51
C ASN A 18 -9.62 -8.01 13.39
N ALA A 19 -9.25 -6.73 13.51
CA ALA A 19 -10.16 -5.59 13.37
C ALA A 19 -10.40 -5.17 11.90
N ILE A 20 -9.70 -5.77 10.94
CA ILE A 20 -9.76 -5.41 9.51
C ILE A 20 -10.46 -6.55 8.74
N PRO A 21 -11.74 -6.41 8.38
CA PRO A 21 -12.45 -7.42 7.59
C PRO A 21 -11.85 -7.56 6.18
N GLU A 22 -12.02 -8.75 5.59
CA GLU A 22 -11.65 -9.01 4.20
C GLU A 22 -12.32 -8.03 3.24
N GLY A 23 -11.60 -7.61 2.20
CA GLY A 23 -12.01 -6.60 1.23
C GLY A 23 -11.97 -5.16 1.74
N LYS A 24 -11.60 -4.92 3.01
CA LYS A 24 -11.53 -3.57 3.58
C LYS A 24 -10.13 -2.99 3.57
N ASN A 25 -10.08 -1.66 3.41
CA ASN A 25 -8.89 -0.85 3.52
C ASN A 25 -8.97 0.03 4.78
N VAL A 26 -7.92 0.01 5.58
CA VAL A 26 -7.72 0.90 6.73
C VAL A 26 -6.58 1.87 6.41
N ILE A 27 -6.74 3.11 6.89
CA ILE A 27 -5.73 4.15 6.76
C ILE A 27 -5.26 4.53 8.15
N ILE A 28 -3.96 4.38 8.41
CA ILE A 28 -3.31 4.86 9.63
C ILE A 28 -2.28 5.94 9.29
N LYS A 29 -1.74 6.61 10.31
CA LYS A 29 -0.65 7.58 10.17
C LYS A 29 0.64 7.00 10.76
N TRP A 30 1.70 6.93 9.96
CA TRP A 30 3.05 6.53 10.38
C TRP A 30 4.08 7.53 9.85
N ARG A 31 4.95 8.05 10.72
CA ARG A 31 5.96 9.08 10.39
C ARG A 31 5.39 10.27 9.59
N GLY A 32 4.19 10.73 9.96
CA GLY A 32 3.51 11.83 9.29
C GLY A 32 2.84 11.49 7.96
N LYS A 33 3.04 10.29 7.41
CA LYS A 33 2.47 9.82 6.13
C LYS A 33 1.29 8.87 6.37
N PRO A 34 0.28 8.85 5.49
CA PRO A 34 -0.74 7.81 5.52
C PRO A 34 -0.13 6.46 5.13
N VAL A 35 -0.59 5.38 5.75
CA VAL A 35 -0.32 4.00 5.33
C VAL A 35 -1.65 3.31 5.11
N PHE A 36 -1.78 2.70 3.94
CA PHE A 36 -2.90 1.85 3.57
C PHE A 36 -2.59 0.41 3.99
N ILE A 37 -3.55 -0.20 4.67
CA ILE A 37 -3.54 -1.60 5.07
C ILE A 37 -4.80 -2.21 4.49
N ARG A 38 -4.66 -3.07 3.47
CA ARG A 38 -5.77 -3.75 2.82
C ARG A 38 -5.74 -5.24 3.14
N HIS A 39 -6.85 -5.75 3.64
CA HIS A 39 -7.12 -7.18 3.72
C HIS A 39 -7.72 -7.60 2.38
N ARG A 40 -6.93 -8.24 1.52
CA ARG A 40 -7.31 -8.59 0.15
C ARG A 40 -8.15 -9.85 0.12
N THR A 41 -9.09 -9.91 -0.82
CA THR A 41 -9.85 -11.14 -1.08
C THR A 41 -9.06 -12.11 -1.95
N ALA A 42 -9.46 -13.37 -1.97
CA ALA A 42 -8.85 -14.36 -2.87
C ALA A 42 -8.91 -13.94 -4.36
N SER A 43 -10.01 -13.29 -4.79
CA SER A 43 -10.14 -12.81 -6.17
C SER A 43 -9.19 -11.66 -6.48
N GLU A 44 -8.95 -10.77 -5.50
CA GLU A 44 -8.03 -9.65 -5.65
C GLU A 44 -6.57 -10.11 -5.73
N ILE A 45 -6.21 -11.13 -4.94
CA ILE A 45 -4.88 -11.76 -5.01
C ILE A 45 -4.67 -12.38 -6.39
N GLN A 46 -5.64 -13.17 -6.86
CA GLN A 46 -5.56 -13.77 -8.19
C GLN A 46 -5.50 -12.71 -9.31
N GLU A 47 -6.25 -11.63 -9.20
CA GLU A 47 -6.16 -10.52 -10.14
C GLU A 47 -4.73 -9.94 -10.15
N ALA A 48 -4.16 -9.67 -8.98
CA ALA A 48 -2.82 -9.09 -8.85
C ALA A 48 -1.72 -9.99 -9.43
N GLU A 49 -1.83 -11.31 -9.24
CA GLU A 49 -0.88 -12.32 -9.71
C GLU A 49 -0.99 -12.58 -11.22
N ASN A 50 -2.19 -12.51 -11.79
CA ASN A 50 -2.44 -12.85 -13.19
C ASN A 50 -2.19 -11.70 -14.18
N ILE A 51 -1.96 -10.47 -13.71
CA ILE A 51 -1.61 -9.39 -14.64
C ILE A 51 -0.23 -9.64 -15.24
N LYS A 52 -0.03 -9.17 -16.48
CA LYS A 52 1.28 -9.10 -17.12
C LYS A 52 2.09 -7.92 -16.56
N TRP A 53 2.63 -8.11 -15.36
CA TRP A 53 3.30 -7.08 -14.57
C TRP A 53 4.60 -6.60 -15.25
N GLU A 54 5.18 -7.41 -16.13
CA GLU A 54 6.38 -7.12 -16.92
C GLU A 54 6.20 -5.93 -17.86
N ASP A 55 4.97 -5.70 -18.33
CA ASP A 55 4.63 -4.61 -19.24
C ASP A 55 4.31 -3.29 -18.50
N LEU A 56 4.33 -3.29 -17.16
CA LEU A 56 4.04 -2.10 -16.38
C LEU A 56 5.21 -1.11 -16.41
N ARG A 57 4.90 0.16 -16.11
CA ARG A 57 5.91 1.24 -16.03
C ARG A 57 7.01 0.96 -15.00
N ASP A 58 6.61 0.36 -13.89
CA ASP A 58 7.49 -0.04 -12.79
C ASP A 58 7.24 -1.54 -12.53
N PRO A 59 7.88 -2.44 -13.32
CA PRO A 59 7.61 -3.87 -13.28
C PRO A 59 7.93 -4.46 -11.91
N GLN A 60 6.90 -5.03 -11.27
CA GLN A 60 7.05 -5.71 -9.99
C GLN A 60 5.96 -6.78 -9.85
N PRO A 61 6.34 -8.05 -9.61
CA PRO A 61 5.35 -9.10 -9.31
C PRO A 61 4.71 -8.82 -7.95
N ASP A 62 3.48 -9.33 -7.75
CA ASP A 62 2.76 -9.10 -6.49
C ASP A 62 3.48 -9.71 -5.27
N ALA A 63 4.11 -10.87 -5.47
CA ALA A 63 4.87 -11.58 -4.43
C ALA A 63 6.05 -10.78 -3.86
N ASP A 64 6.60 -9.81 -4.60
CA ASP A 64 7.68 -8.95 -4.11
C ASP A 64 7.16 -7.73 -3.32
N ARG A 65 5.84 -7.51 -3.30
CA ARG A 65 5.19 -6.38 -2.64
C ARG A 65 4.55 -6.75 -1.31
N VAL A 66 4.34 -8.03 -1.07
CA VAL A 66 3.64 -8.56 0.12
C VAL A 66 4.43 -9.68 0.77
N GLN A 67 4.34 -9.81 2.10
CA GLN A 67 4.89 -10.96 2.84
C GLN A 67 3.85 -12.07 3.02
N LYS A 68 2.57 -11.69 3.17
CA LYS A 68 1.40 -12.57 3.22
C LYS A 68 0.42 -12.10 2.14
N PRO A 69 0.00 -12.94 1.17
CA PRO A 69 -0.82 -12.50 0.04
C PRO A 69 -2.13 -11.80 0.43
N GLU A 70 -2.75 -12.16 1.54
CA GLU A 70 -3.98 -11.53 2.02
C GLU A 70 -3.76 -10.12 2.59
N TRP A 71 -2.52 -9.69 2.84
CA TRP A 71 -2.21 -8.38 3.42
C TRP A 71 -1.35 -7.51 2.51
N LEU A 72 -1.93 -6.43 2.00
CA LEU A 72 -1.19 -5.38 1.30
C LEU A 72 -0.99 -4.18 2.23
N VAL A 73 0.28 -3.80 2.42
CA VAL A 73 0.68 -2.66 3.25
C VAL A 73 1.52 -1.70 2.40
N MET A 74 1.09 -0.44 2.28
CA MET A 74 1.78 0.54 1.45
C MET A 74 1.58 1.97 1.92
N LEU A 75 2.55 2.84 1.67
CA LEU A 75 2.40 4.27 1.91
C LEU A 75 1.32 4.84 0.98
N GLY A 76 0.37 5.56 1.58
CA GLY A 76 -0.69 6.26 0.85
C GLY A 76 -0.23 7.58 0.24
N VAL A 77 0.99 7.62 -0.30
CA VAL A 77 1.63 8.82 -0.84
C VAL A 77 1.88 8.59 -2.33
N CYS A 78 1.12 9.27 -3.17
CA CYS A 78 1.26 9.19 -4.62
C CYS A 78 2.68 9.60 -5.04
N THR A 79 3.34 8.75 -5.83
CA THR A 79 4.74 8.94 -6.23
C THR A 79 4.94 10.05 -7.26
N HIS A 80 3.85 10.64 -7.78
CA HIS A 80 3.94 11.84 -8.61
C HIS A 80 4.40 13.05 -7.79
N LEU A 81 3.53 13.57 -6.91
CA LEU A 81 3.75 14.80 -6.13
C LEU A 81 3.20 14.71 -4.69
N GLY A 82 2.98 13.51 -4.18
CA GLY A 82 2.71 13.29 -2.76
C GLY A 82 1.26 13.42 -2.28
N CYS A 83 0.28 13.60 -3.18
CA CYS A 83 -1.14 13.53 -2.81
C CYS A 83 -1.53 12.16 -2.23
N VAL A 84 -2.61 12.10 -1.46
CA VAL A 84 -3.17 10.84 -0.93
C VAL A 84 -4.14 10.24 -1.94
N PRO A 85 -3.88 9.03 -2.49
CA PRO A 85 -4.83 8.35 -3.35
C PRO A 85 -6.11 7.93 -2.61
N ILE A 86 -7.24 7.91 -3.32
CA ILE A 86 -8.53 7.44 -2.83
C ILE A 86 -8.59 5.92 -3.09
N GLY A 87 -8.89 5.11 -2.07
CA GLY A 87 -9.06 3.66 -2.22
C GLY A 87 -10.41 3.27 -2.84
N GLU A 88 -10.51 2.05 -3.35
CA GLU A 88 -11.70 1.51 -4.03
C GLU A 88 -12.14 2.40 -5.20
N ALA A 89 -11.18 3.01 -5.89
CA ALA A 89 -11.43 3.99 -6.93
C ALA A 89 -10.44 3.86 -8.10
N GLY A 90 -10.83 4.41 -9.26
CA GLY A 90 -10.05 4.36 -10.49
C GLY A 90 -10.40 3.17 -11.38
N GLU A 91 -9.68 3.02 -12.49
CA GLU A 91 -10.00 2.07 -13.56
C GLU A 91 -9.57 0.62 -13.26
N TYR A 92 -8.76 0.41 -12.22
CA TYR A 92 -8.10 -0.88 -11.95
C TYR A 92 -8.39 -1.43 -10.54
N GLY A 93 -9.54 -1.08 -9.97
CA GLY A 93 -10.02 -1.64 -8.70
C GLY A 93 -9.22 -1.29 -7.44
N GLY A 94 -8.08 -0.58 -7.57
CA GLY A 94 -7.20 -0.20 -6.48
C GLY A 94 -7.41 1.23 -5.99
N TRP A 95 -6.50 2.11 -6.38
CA TRP A 95 -6.46 3.49 -5.89
C TRP A 95 -6.40 4.52 -7.01
N PHE A 96 -7.04 5.67 -6.77
CA PHE A 96 -7.05 6.80 -7.69
C PHE A 96 -6.52 8.07 -7.02
N CYS A 97 -5.50 8.68 -7.62
CA CYS A 97 -5.01 10.00 -7.22
C CYS A 97 -5.70 11.10 -8.04
N PRO A 98 -6.61 11.89 -7.44
CA PRO A 98 -7.40 12.89 -8.16
C PRO A 98 -6.59 14.11 -8.62
N CYS A 99 -5.39 14.31 -8.09
CA CYS A 99 -4.59 15.50 -8.38
C CYS A 99 -4.21 15.61 -9.86
N HIS A 100 -3.80 14.49 -10.48
CA HIS A 100 -3.35 14.45 -11.88
C HIS A 100 -3.74 13.14 -12.59
N GLY A 101 -4.70 12.39 -12.05
CA GLY A 101 -5.25 11.20 -12.67
C GLY A 101 -4.32 9.99 -12.69
N SER A 102 -3.58 9.73 -11.59
CA SER A 102 -2.79 8.49 -11.48
C SER A 102 -3.67 7.36 -10.96
N HIS A 103 -3.68 6.22 -11.66
CA HIS A 103 -4.45 5.04 -11.29
C HIS A 103 -3.51 3.90 -10.90
N TYR A 104 -3.75 3.35 -9.72
CA TYR A 104 -3.02 2.21 -9.17
C TYR A 104 -3.92 0.99 -9.12
N ASP A 105 -3.38 -0.19 -9.40
CA ASP A 105 -4.11 -1.46 -9.31
C ASP A 105 -4.25 -1.96 -7.87
N ILE A 106 -4.84 -3.15 -7.71
CA ILE A 106 -5.09 -3.79 -6.41
C ILE A 106 -3.82 -4.19 -5.64
N SER A 107 -2.65 -4.13 -6.27
CA SER A 107 -1.33 -4.30 -5.65
C SER A 107 -0.65 -2.94 -5.36
N GLY A 108 -1.30 -1.83 -5.70
CA GLY A 108 -0.73 -0.48 -5.58
C GLY A 108 0.28 -0.15 -6.68
N ARG A 109 0.26 -0.86 -7.82
CA ARG A 109 1.16 -0.61 -8.94
C ARG A 109 0.60 0.42 -9.88
N ILE A 110 1.44 1.32 -10.39
CA ILE A 110 1.00 2.39 -11.30
C ILE A 110 0.62 1.82 -12.67
N ARG A 111 -0.60 2.10 -13.12
CA ARG A 111 -1.14 1.63 -14.40
C ARG A 111 -1.33 2.75 -15.42
N LYS A 112 -1.74 3.93 -14.95
CA LYS A 112 -2.08 5.08 -15.80
C LYS A 112 -1.80 6.39 -15.07
N GLY A 113 -1.53 7.45 -15.84
CA GLY A 113 -1.27 8.80 -15.33
C GLY A 113 0.23 9.09 -15.15
N PRO A 114 0.58 10.24 -14.54
CA PRO A 114 1.96 10.74 -14.52
C PRO A 114 2.87 10.19 -13.42
N ALA A 115 2.35 9.45 -12.43
CA ALA A 115 3.19 8.92 -11.35
C ALA A 115 4.29 7.98 -11.90
N PRO A 116 5.57 8.17 -11.56
CA PRO A 116 6.64 7.39 -12.18
C PRO A 116 6.77 5.96 -11.62
N LEU A 117 6.34 5.74 -10.36
CA LEU A 117 6.61 4.52 -9.60
C LEU A 117 5.34 3.96 -8.93
N ASN A 118 5.38 2.68 -8.55
CA ASN A 118 4.37 2.04 -7.71
C ASN A 118 4.30 2.70 -6.31
N LEU A 119 3.20 2.50 -5.59
CA LEU A 119 3.12 2.93 -4.19
C LEU A 119 4.16 2.18 -3.35
N GLU A 120 4.86 2.92 -2.50
CA GLU A 120 5.97 2.42 -1.68
C GLU A 120 5.46 1.43 -0.62
N VAL A 121 6.14 0.29 -0.49
CA VAL A 121 5.89 -0.69 0.57
C VAL A 121 6.81 -0.35 1.75
N PRO A 122 6.30 0.05 2.92
CA PRO A 122 7.14 0.36 4.07
C PRO A 122 7.78 -0.92 4.64
N PRO A 123 8.81 -0.82 5.49
CA PRO A 123 9.24 -1.96 6.29
C PRO A 123 8.13 -2.36 7.27
N TYR A 124 7.77 -3.64 7.29
CA TYR A 124 6.82 -4.19 8.25
C TYR A 124 7.14 -5.66 8.54
N SER A 125 6.49 -6.20 9.58
CA SER A 125 6.57 -7.62 9.95
C SER A 125 5.27 -8.06 10.62
N PHE A 126 5.07 -9.38 10.69
CA PHE A 126 3.99 -10.02 11.45
C PHE A 126 4.58 -10.76 12.65
N PRO A 127 4.70 -10.13 13.84
CA PRO A 127 5.26 -10.80 15.02
C PRO A 127 4.40 -11.98 15.49
N THR A 128 3.08 -11.89 15.25
CA THR A 128 2.09 -12.94 15.49
C THR A 128 1.11 -12.97 14.31
N ASP A 129 0.24 -13.97 14.24
CA ASP A 129 -0.74 -14.06 13.15
C ASP A 129 -1.79 -12.94 13.15
N ASP A 130 -2.05 -12.33 14.31
CA ASP A 130 -3.06 -11.28 14.49
C ASP A 130 -2.47 -9.86 14.61
N SER A 131 -1.15 -9.71 14.52
CA SER A 131 -0.46 -8.41 14.70
C SER A 131 0.42 -8.05 13.51
N LEU A 132 0.31 -6.79 13.08
CA LEU A 132 1.17 -6.16 12.08
C LEU A 132 1.95 -5.03 12.75
N VAL A 133 3.27 -5.03 12.57
CA VAL A 133 4.15 -3.94 13.01
C VAL A 133 4.78 -3.28 11.80
N ILE A 134 4.59 -1.98 11.66
CA ILE A 134 5.19 -1.14 10.60
C ILE A 134 6.32 -0.32 11.23
N GLY A 135 7.53 -0.42 10.67
CA GLY A 135 8.70 0.40 11.01
C GLY A 135 9.94 -0.32 11.50
#